data_AF-A0A7R9PI56-F1
#
_entry.id   AF-A0A7R9PI56-F1
#
_cell.length_a   1.000
_cell.length_b   1.000
_cell.length_c   1.000
_cell.angle_alpha   90.00
_cell.angle_beta   90.00
_cell.angle_gamma   90.00
#
_symmetry.space_group_name_H-M   'P 1'
#
loop_
_entity.id
_entity.type
_entity.pdbx_description
1 polymer ?
#
loop_
_entity_poly.entity_id
_entity_poly.type
_entity_poly.pdbx_seq_one_letter_code
_entity_poly.pdbx_strand_id
1 'polypeptide(L)'
;MSSPMMLGTYQSTPAAQNQNKNINGVSWSVARASDDGCSVPDPSDGDIPTCDSTYSIDIPNSTTLWEADPRPENSAEYYQFTQFAMSLNEMEEGMKTKLCPTDCRLRPDIRKLEEGDIDGAAAEKTRLEEKQRDARKARKGKKSLEWTPRWFTLGINPHTKQEDWLYNGGYWDRNYTHIPDIF
;
A
#
# COMPACT_ATOMS: atom_id res chain seq x y z
N MET A 1 10.88 9.53 -42.19
CA MET A 1 11.91 10.54 -41.86
C MET A 1 11.87 10.71 -40.35
N SER A 2 12.88 10.16 -39.68
CA SER A 2 13.04 10.17 -38.22
C SER A 2 13.24 11.59 -37.70
N SER A 3 12.62 11.90 -36.57
CA SER A 3 13.02 13.01 -35.71
C SER A 3 13.78 12.48 -34.48
N PRO A 4 14.85 13.14 -34.03
CA PRO A 4 15.79 12.58 -33.05
C PRO A 4 15.43 12.94 -31.59
N MET A 5 15.71 12.01 -30.68
CA MET A 5 15.69 12.23 -29.23
C MET A 5 16.90 13.09 -28.80
N MET A 6 16.62 14.13 -28.01
CA MET A 6 17.63 14.95 -27.33
C MET A 6 18.12 14.26 -26.07
N LEU A 7 19.42 13.98 -26.01
CA LEU A 7 20.15 13.54 -24.82
C LEU A 7 20.31 14.73 -23.85
N GLY A 8 19.66 14.66 -22.69
CA GLY A 8 19.85 15.60 -21.59
C GLY A 8 21.02 15.20 -20.71
N THR A 9 21.99 16.11 -20.56
CA THR A 9 23.19 15.97 -19.73
C THR A 9 22.87 16.07 -18.24
N TYR A 10 23.33 15.11 -17.45
CA TYR A 10 23.32 15.20 -15.97
C TYR A 10 24.30 16.28 -15.50
N GLN A 11 23.78 17.29 -14.78
CA GLN A 11 24.58 18.26 -14.02
C GLN A 11 24.68 17.82 -12.56
N SER A 12 25.90 17.70 -12.05
CA SER A 12 26.21 17.42 -10.65
C SER A 12 25.82 18.58 -9.73
N THR A 13 25.00 18.32 -8.70
CA THR A 13 24.69 19.27 -7.63
C THR A 13 25.73 19.24 -6.49
N PRO A 14 26.05 20.38 -5.85
CA PRO A 14 27.06 20.48 -4.79
C PRO A 14 26.58 19.96 -3.43
N ALA A 15 27.54 19.54 -2.61
CA ALA A 15 27.35 18.94 -1.29
C ALA A 15 26.62 19.86 -0.29
N ALA A 16 25.55 19.35 0.34
CA ALA A 16 24.82 20.05 1.39
C ALA A 16 25.53 19.92 2.75
N GLN A 17 25.61 21.04 3.47
CA GLN A 17 26.20 21.17 4.80
C GLN A 17 25.37 20.42 5.88
N ASN A 18 26.08 19.73 6.77
CA ASN A 18 25.54 18.92 7.86
C ASN A 18 24.87 19.80 8.94
N GLN A 19 23.56 19.66 9.16
CA GLN A 19 22.86 20.25 10.31
C GLN A 19 22.41 19.16 11.27
N ASN A 20 22.96 19.19 12.48
CA ASN A 20 22.63 18.27 13.56
C ASN A 20 21.26 18.64 14.15
N LYS A 21 20.24 17.80 14.01
CA LYS A 21 18.93 17.99 14.67
C LYS A 21 18.76 16.96 15.80
N ASN A 22 18.78 17.45 17.03
CA ASN A 22 18.54 16.70 18.25
C ASN A 22 17.05 16.78 18.62
N ILE A 23 16.36 15.64 18.67
CA ILE A 23 15.06 15.49 19.37
C ILE A 23 14.94 14.07 19.93
N ASN A 24 14.68 13.98 21.23
CA ASN A 24 14.27 12.80 22.01
C ASN A 24 15.30 11.68 22.28
N GLY A 25 16.51 12.03 22.72
CA GLY A 25 17.28 11.20 23.65
C GLY A 25 17.75 9.82 23.16
N VAL A 26 17.71 9.54 21.85
CA VAL A 26 18.29 8.34 21.26
C VAL A 26 19.46 8.75 20.36
N SER A 27 20.68 8.38 20.77
CA SER A 27 21.91 8.60 20.01
C SER A 27 22.12 7.47 19.01
N TRP A 28 22.13 7.79 17.73
CA TRP A 28 22.57 6.87 16.68
C TRP A 28 23.94 7.31 16.16
N SER A 29 24.96 6.46 16.36
CA SER A 29 26.30 6.67 15.83
C SER A 29 26.34 6.18 14.37
N VAL A 30 26.49 7.10 13.42
CA VAL A 30 26.77 6.73 12.02
C VAL A 30 28.28 6.59 11.86
N ALA A 31 28.76 5.34 11.76
CA ALA A 31 30.15 5.07 11.40
C ALA A 31 30.37 5.40 9.91
N ARG A 32 31.39 6.21 9.60
CA ARG A 32 31.88 6.45 8.24
C ARG A 32 32.59 5.19 7.74
N ALA A 33 32.10 4.59 6.66
CA ALA A 33 32.90 3.66 5.87
C ALA A 33 33.87 4.47 5.00
N SER A 34 35.15 4.11 5.06
CA SER A 34 36.21 4.70 4.24
C SER A 34 36.06 4.30 2.77
N ASP A 35 36.41 5.25 1.91
CA ASP A 35 36.61 5.10 0.48
C ASP A 35 37.84 4.23 0.22
N ASP A 36 37.65 3.05 -0.36
CA ASP A 36 38.69 2.28 -1.04
C ASP A 36 38.07 1.67 -2.30
N GLY A 37 38.57 2.12 -3.46
CA GLY A 37 38.05 1.79 -4.76
C GLY A 37 38.14 0.30 -5.10
N CYS A 38 37.04 -0.24 -5.63
CA CYS A 38 37.05 -1.51 -6.33
C CYS A 38 36.24 -1.36 -7.62
N SER A 39 36.92 -1.44 -8.76
CA SER A 39 36.32 -1.39 -10.09
C SER A 39 35.35 -2.56 -10.27
N VAL A 40 34.05 -2.29 -10.38
CA VAL A 40 33.03 -3.31 -10.66
C VAL A 40 33.00 -3.51 -12.19
N PRO A 41 33.23 -4.73 -12.71
CA PRO A 41 33.07 -4.99 -14.13
C PRO A 41 31.57 -4.99 -14.49
N ASP A 42 31.27 -4.42 -15.66
CA ASP A 42 29.95 -4.37 -16.29
C ASP A 42 29.36 -5.79 -16.43
N PRO A 43 28.15 -6.08 -15.91
CA PRO A 43 27.52 -7.37 -16.13
C PRO A 43 27.06 -7.45 -17.59
N SER A 44 27.78 -8.25 -18.36
CA SER A 44 27.39 -8.71 -19.69
C SER A 44 25.92 -9.15 -19.71
N ASP A 45 25.18 -8.72 -20.72
CA ASP A 45 23.87 -9.24 -21.13
C ASP A 45 23.80 -10.77 -20.94
N GLY A 46 22.97 -11.21 -20.00
CA GLY A 46 22.82 -12.62 -19.66
C GLY A 46 22.02 -12.81 -18.38
N ASP A 47 20.71 -12.93 -18.55
CA ASP A 47 19.72 -13.48 -17.61
C ASP A 47 19.55 -12.75 -16.26
N ILE A 48 18.50 -11.92 -16.21
CA ILE A 48 17.86 -11.55 -14.95
C ILE A 48 17.39 -12.86 -14.29
N PRO A 49 17.84 -13.21 -13.07
CA PRO A 49 17.44 -14.45 -12.43
C PRO A 49 15.93 -14.45 -12.17
N THR A 50 15.18 -15.25 -12.93
CA THR A 50 13.86 -15.71 -12.52
C THR A 50 14.06 -16.64 -11.33
N CYS A 51 13.37 -16.37 -10.22
CA CYS A 51 13.42 -17.20 -9.04
C CYS A 51 12.71 -18.55 -9.27
N ASP A 52 13.40 -19.50 -9.91
CA ASP A 52 13.10 -20.91 -9.68
C ASP A 52 13.55 -21.23 -8.25
N SER A 53 12.58 -21.31 -7.34
CA SER A 53 12.78 -21.67 -5.94
C SER A 53 13.73 -22.89 -5.84
N THR A 54 14.94 -22.65 -5.34
CA THR A 54 16.06 -23.60 -5.29
C THR A 54 15.85 -24.76 -4.28
N TYR A 55 14.61 -25.01 -3.83
CA TYR A 55 14.28 -26.11 -2.94
C TYR A 55 12.88 -26.66 -3.25
N SER A 56 12.68 -27.25 -4.42
CA SER A 56 11.79 -28.42 -4.48
C SER A 56 12.54 -29.55 -3.79
N ILE A 57 12.39 -29.65 -2.46
CA ILE A 57 12.84 -30.85 -1.76
C ILE A 57 11.81 -31.90 -2.15
N ASP A 58 12.08 -32.63 -3.23
CA ASP A 58 11.29 -33.78 -3.64
C ASP A 58 11.51 -34.89 -2.58
N ILE A 59 10.90 -34.70 -1.41
CA ILE A 59 10.92 -35.66 -0.31
C ILE A 59 10.06 -36.82 -0.77
N PRO A 60 10.62 -38.02 -1.00
CA PRO A 60 9.84 -39.17 -1.41
C PRO A 60 8.75 -39.46 -0.38
N ASN A 61 7.54 -39.78 -0.83
CA ASN A 61 6.34 -39.98 -0.01
C ASN A 61 5.80 -38.73 0.70
N SER A 62 6.24 -37.52 0.32
CA SER A 62 5.57 -36.29 0.75
C SER A 62 4.26 -36.06 -0.02
N THR A 63 3.43 -35.16 0.50
CA THR A 63 2.16 -34.77 -0.12
C THR A 63 2.06 -33.26 -0.12
N THR A 64 1.79 -32.67 -1.28
CA THR A 64 1.55 -31.24 -1.43
C THR A 64 0.26 -30.86 -0.68
N LEU A 65 0.38 -29.96 0.31
CA LEU A 65 -0.78 -29.45 1.05
C LEU A 65 -1.39 -28.20 0.42
N TRP A 66 -0.53 -27.37 -0.19
CA TRP A 66 -0.91 -26.12 -0.82
C TRP A 66 0.14 -25.73 -1.86
N GLU A 67 -0.32 -25.13 -2.94
CA GLU A 67 0.49 -24.57 -4.01
C GLU A 67 -0.05 -23.18 -4.35
N ALA A 68 0.83 -22.25 -4.69
CA ALA A 68 0.43 -20.91 -5.10
C ALA A 68 0.03 -20.92 -6.58
N ASP A 69 -1.07 -20.24 -6.92
CA ASP A 69 -1.39 -20.01 -8.32
C ASP A 69 -0.29 -19.17 -8.99
N PRO A 70 0.12 -19.51 -10.23
CA PRO A 70 1.08 -18.70 -10.97
C PRO A 70 0.50 -17.30 -11.22
N ARG A 71 1.38 -16.30 -11.25
CA ARG A 71 0.94 -14.93 -11.56
C ARG A 71 0.55 -14.80 -13.04
N PRO A 72 -0.41 -13.93 -13.37
CA PRO A 72 -0.72 -13.59 -14.76
C PRO A 72 0.53 -13.09 -15.51
N GLU A 73 0.61 -13.35 -16.81
CA GLU A 73 1.76 -12.95 -17.64
C GLU A 73 2.01 -11.43 -17.60
N ASN A 74 0.94 -10.65 -17.56
CA ASN A 74 0.97 -9.19 -17.49
C ASN A 74 1.20 -8.63 -16.07
N SER A 75 1.42 -9.48 -15.06
CA SER A 75 1.63 -9.08 -13.67
C SER A 75 2.67 -7.96 -13.51
N ALA A 76 3.75 -7.99 -14.30
CA ALA A 76 4.81 -6.97 -14.26
C ALA A 76 4.33 -5.54 -14.60
N GLU A 77 3.29 -5.42 -15.43
CA GLU A 77 2.68 -4.14 -15.81
C GLU A 77 1.71 -3.63 -14.74
N TYR A 78 1.15 -4.54 -13.92
CA TYR A 78 0.11 -4.25 -12.93
C TYR A 78 0.63 -4.49 -11.51
N TYR A 79 1.72 -3.81 -11.15
CA TYR A 79 2.28 -3.80 -9.79
C TYR A 79 2.62 -5.18 -9.22
N GLN A 80 2.90 -6.15 -10.09
CA GLN A 80 3.20 -7.52 -9.74
C GLN A 80 2.06 -8.25 -9.01
N PHE A 81 0.81 -7.87 -9.31
CA PHE A 81 -0.37 -8.43 -8.68
C PHE A 81 -0.65 -9.88 -9.10
N THR A 82 -1.18 -10.66 -8.16
CA THR A 82 -1.83 -11.94 -8.45
C THR A 82 -3.19 -11.70 -9.09
N GLN A 83 -3.76 -12.71 -9.74
CA GLN A 83 -5.13 -12.63 -10.27
C GLN A 83 -6.15 -12.24 -9.19
N PHE A 84 -5.99 -12.79 -7.97
CA PHE A 84 -6.81 -12.44 -6.82
C PHE A 84 -6.66 -10.97 -6.42
N ALA A 85 -5.44 -10.43 -6.41
CA ALA A 85 -5.22 -9.01 -6.06
C ALA A 85 -5.83 -8.07 -7.11
N MET A 86 -5.76 -8.43 -8.40
CA MET A 86 -6.41 -7.67 -9.48
C MET A 86 -7.93 -7.57 -9.30
N SER A 87 -8.58 -8.62 -8.78
CA SER A 87 -10.04 -8.60 -8.56
C SER A 87 -10.49 -7.86 -7.30
N LEU A 88 -9.58 -7.49 -6.38
CA LEU A 88 -9.96 -6.89 -5.10
C LEU A 88 -10.67 -5.55 -5.27
N ASN A 89 -10.22 -4.72 -6.22
CA ASN A 89 -10.75 -3.38 -6.44
C ASN A 89 -11.64 -3.25 -7.69
N GLU A 90 -11.99 -4.38 -8.32
CA GLU A 90 -12.92 -4.42 -9.44
C GLU A 90 -14.29 -3.87 -9.01
N MET A 91 -14.93 -3.11 -9.89
CA MET A 91 -16.26 -2.54 -9.67
C MET A 91 -17.26 -3.09 -10.69
N GLU A 92 -17.98 -4.14 -10.31
CA GLU A 92 -19.06 -4.72 -11.11
C GLU A 92 -20.29 -3.80 -11.23
N GLU A 93 -21.05 -3.98 -12.31
CA GLU A 93 -22.31 -3.27 -12.53
C GLU A 93 -23.31 -3.53 -11.39
N GLY A 94 -23.92 -2.47 -10.87
CA GLY A 94 -24.86 -2.56 -9.75
C GLY A 94 -24.24 -2.84 -8.38
N MET A 95 -22.92 -3.02 -8.28
CA MET A 95 -22.26 -3.18 -6.98
C MET A 95 -22.27 -1.86 -6.19
N LYS A 96 -22.05 -0.72 -6.86
CA LYS A 96 -22.00 0.62 -6.24
C LYS A 96 -23.25 0.96 -5.41
N THR A 97 -24.42 0.46 -5.76
CA THR A 97 -25.67 0.70 -5.01
C THR A 97 -25.82 -0.18 -3.77
N LYS A 98 -25.01 -1.24 -3.65
CA LYS A 98 -25.04 -2.22 -2.55
C LYS A 98 -23.86 -2.08 -1.59
N LEU A 99 -22.80 -1.38 -1.99
CA LEU A 99 -21.63 -1.17 -1.15
C LEU A 99 -21.92 -0.16 -0.04
N CYS A 100 -21.24 -0.34 1.09
CA CYS A 100 -21.17 0.70 2.10
C CYS A 100 -20.48 1.94 1.49
N PRO A 101 -20.95 3.18 1.72
CA PRO A 101 -20.30 4.38 1.19
C PRO A 101 -18.82 4.55 1.57
N THR A 102 -18.35 3.81 2.58
CA THR A 102 -16.95 3.78 3.04
C THR A 102 -16.12 2.64 2.43
N ASP A 103 -16.69 1.82 1.54
CA ASP A 103 -15.95 0.74 0.87
C ASP A 103 -14.80 1.34 0.04
N CYS A 104 -13.61 0.73 0.11
CA CYS A 104 -12.42 1.30 -0.52
C CYS A 104 -12.49 1.32 -2.05
N ARG A 105 -13.36 0.51 -2.68
CA ARG A 105 -13.59 0.58 -4.14
C ARG A 105 -14.18 1.90 -4.60
N LEU A 106 -14.76 2.66 -3.68
CA LEU A 106 -15.31 4.00 -3.93
C LEU A 106 -14.29 5.11 -3.71
N ARG A 107 -13.06 4.79 -3.31
CA ARG A 107 -12.03 5.77 -2.99
C ARG A 107 -11.48 6.40 -4.29
N PRO A 108 -11.66 7.72 -4.49
CA PRO A 108 -11.45 8.34 -5.80
C PRO A 108 -9.98 8.44 -6.23
N ASP A 109 -9.04 8.57 -5.29
CA ASP A 109 -7.60 8.59 -5.61
C ASP A 109 -7.10 7.23 -6.13
N ILE A 110 -7.54 6.12 -5.52
CA ILE A 110 -7.20 4.77 -5.98
C ILE A 110 -7.81 4.51 -7.36
N ARG A 111 -9.09 4.89 -7.59
CA ARG A 111 -9.73 4.71 -8.91
C ARG A 111 -8.99 5.47 -10.01
N LYS A 112 -8.65 6.74 -9.77
CA LYS A 112 -7.88 7.54 -10.74
C LYS A 112 -6.51 6.93 -11.02
N LEU A 113 -5.83 6.40 -9.99
CA LEU A 113 -4.55 5.73 -10.18
C LEU A 113 -4.68 4.47 -11.05
N GLU A 114 -5.71 3.66 -10.83
CA GLU A 114 -5.98 2.48 -11.65
C GLU A 114 -6.33 2.82 -13.11
N GLU A 115 -6.96 3.98 -13.34
CA GLU A 115 -7.25 4.50 -14.68
C GLU A 115 -6.04 5.18 -15.35
N GLY A 116 -4.91 5.28 -14.65
CA GLY A 116 -3.68 5.91 -15.13
C GLY A 116 -3.61 7.43 -14.96
N ASP A 117 -4.59 8.06 -14.32
CA ASP A 117 -4.61 9.49 -13.98
C ASP A 117 -3.80 9.76 -12.70
N ILE A 118 -2.47 9.83 -12.86
CA ILE A 118 -1.52 10.00 -11.75
C ILE A 118 -1.70 11.35 -11.05
N ASP A 119 -1.87 12.43 -11.82
CA ASP A 119 -2.01 13.78 -11.28
C ASP A 119 -3.34 13.94 -10.53
N GLY A 120 -4.44 13.44 -11.12
CA GLY A 120 -5.74 13.44 -10.46
C GLY A 120 -5.76 12.57 -9.21
N ALA A 121 -5.08 11.43 -9.21
CA ALA A 121 -4.92 10.58 -8.02
C ALA A 121 -4.19 11.32 -6.89
N ALA A 122 -3.10 12.02 -7.19
CA ALA A 122 -2.35 12.80 -6.21
C ALA A 122 -3.17 13.95 -5.62
N ALA A 123 -3.98 14.63 -6.44
CA ALA A 123 -4.88 15.68 -6.00
C ALA A 123 -5.98 15.14 -5.07
N GLU A 124 -6.64 14.04 -5.43
CA GLU A 124 -7.65 13.40 -4.58
C GLU A 124 -7.06 12.88 -3.27
N LYS A 125 -5.86 12.28 -3.31
CA LYS A 125 -5.17 11.79 -2.11
C LYS A 125 -4.97 12.92 -1.11
N THR A 126 -4.49 14.08 -1.59
CA THR A 126 -4.31 15.27 -0.75
C THR A 126 -5.64 15.72 -0.13
N ARG A 127 -6.69 15.85 -0.95
CA ARG A 127 -8.03 16.25 -0.48
C ARG A 127 -8.59 15.32 0.59
N LEU A 128 -8.45 14.00 0.41
CA LEU A 128 -8.91 12.99 1.36
C LEU A 128 -8.15 13.05 2.69
N GLU A 129 -6.83 13.17 2.64
CA GLU A 129 -6.00 13.27 3.85
C GLU A 129 -6.26 14.55 4.63
N GLU A 130 -6.49 15.68 3.94
CA GLU A 130 -6.90 16.95 4.54
C GLU A 130 -8.29 16.86 5.18
N LYS A 131 -9.29 16.32 4.45
CA LYS A 131 -10.64 16.06 5.00
C LYS A 131 -10.57 15.21 6.28
N GLN A 132 -9.78 14.14 6.27
CA GLN A 132 -9.59 13.28 7.44
C GLN A 132 -8.91 14.04 8.59
N ARG A 133 -7.91 14.87 8.29
CA ARG A 133 -7.17 15.69 9.26
C ARG A 133 -8.08 16.71 9.94
N ASP A 134 -8.93 17.38 9.18
CA ASP A 134 -9.85 18.38 9.71
C ASP A 134 -11.02 17.75 10.49
N ALA A 135 -11.55 16.62 10.02
CA ALA A 135 -12.51 15.83 10.79
C ALA A 135 -11.94 15.36 12.14
N ARG A 136 -10.64 15.06 12.21
CA ARG A 136 -9.94 14.72 13.47
C ARG A 136 -9.79 15.94 14.39
N LYS A 137 -9.40 17.11 13.86
CA LYS A 137 -9.31 18.36 14.63
C LYS A 137 -10.68 18.78 15.19
N ALA A 138 -11.72 18.74 14.36
CA ALA A 138 -13.08 19.10 14.76
C ALA A 138 -13.63 18.21 15.89
N ARG A 139 -13.27 16.91 15.88
CA ARG A 139 -13.60 15.99 16.97
C ARG A 139 -12.84 16.31 18.26
N LYS A 140 -11.53 16.56 18.20
CA LYS A 140 -10.74 16.94 19.38
C LYS A 140 -11.25 18.21 20.06
N GLY A 141 -11.79 19.17 19.30
CA GLY A 141 -12.40 20.38 19.85
C GLY A 141 -13.72 20.17 20.58
N LYS A 142 -14.39 19.02 20.39
CA LYS A 142 -15.67 18.66 21.01
C LYS A 142 -15.45 17.53 22.01
N LYS A 143 -15.43 17.86 23.31
CA LYS A 143 -15.18 16.91 24.42
C LYS A 143 -16.07 15.65 24.44
N SER A 144 -17.17 15.59 23.66
CA SER A 144 -18.17 14.53 23.73
C SER A 144 -18.18 13.53 22.58
N LEU A 145 -17.30 13.63 21.57
CA LEU A 145 -17.33 12.76 20.39
C LEU A 145 -16.06 11.91 20.29
N GLU A 146 -15.95 10.90 21.15
CA GLU A 146 -14.96 9.85 20.97
C GLU A 146 -15.26 9.08 19.67
N TRP A 147 -14.24 8.80 18.87
CA TRP A 147 -14.41 8.07 17.63
C TRP A 147 -14.43 6.57 17.89
N THR A 148 -15.53 5.93 17.53
CA THR A 148 -15.66 4.47 17.60
C THR A 148 -15.81 3.89 16.19
N PRO A 149 -15.08 2.81 15.85
CA PRO A 149 -15.33 2.06 14.63
C PRO A 149 -16.75 1.50 14.64
N ARG A 150 -17.42 1.50 13.48
CA ARG A 150 -18.82 1.08 13.38
C ARG A 150 -19.00 -0.43 13.49
N TRP A 151 -18.18 -1.18 12.76
CA TRP A 151 -18.38 -2.61 12.54
C TRP A 151 -17.63 -3.51 13.53
N PHE A 152 -16.77 -2.93 14.35
CA PHE A 152 -15.95 -3.66 15.30
C PHE A 152 -15.88 -2.94 16.63
N THR A 153 -15.80 -3.70 17.71
CA THR A 153 -15.52 -3.21 19.06
C THR A 153 -14.29 -3.88 19.63
N LEU A 154 -13.53 -3.17 20.44
CA LEU A 154 -12.45 -3.76 21.22
C LEU A 154 -13.05 -4.66 22.31
N GLY A 155 -12.55 -5.88 22.46
CA GLY A 155 -13.05 -6.86 23.44
C GLY A 155 -12.08 -8.01 23.66
N ILE A 156 -12.41 -8.94 24.56
CA ILE A 156 -11.57 -10.11 24.84
C ILE A 156 -12.00 -11.28 23.94
N ASN A 157 -11.06 -11.80 23.15
CA ASN A 157 -11.28 -12.95 22.30
C ASN A 157 -11.54 -14.21 23.16
N PRO A 158 -12.63 -14.96 22.90
CA PRO A 158 -13.05 -16.08 23.76
C PRO A 158 -12.09 -17.27 23.71
N HIS A 159 -11.27 -17.41 22.66
CA HIS A 159 -10.33 -18.51 22.48
C HIS A 159 -8.93 -18.17 22.96
N THR A 160 -8.42 -16.99 22.61
CA THR A 160 -7.04 -16.58 22.95
C THR A 160 -6.93 -15.89 24.31
N LYS A 161 -8.06 -15.40 24.87
CA LYS A 161 -8.13 -14.60 26.11
C LYS A 161 -7.35 -13.27 26.05
N GLN A 162 -7.04 -12.79 24.85
CA GLN A 162 -6.35 -11.52 24.60
C GLN A 162 -7.32 -10.47 24.05
N GLU A 163 -6.93 -9.20 24.13
CA GLU A 163 -7.67 -8.10 23.52
C GLU A 163 -7.63 -8.19 21.98
N ASP A 164 -8.79 -8.01 21.34
CA ASP A 164 -8.97 -8.16 19.90
C ASP A 164 -10.13 -7.27 19.40
N TRP A 165 -10.20 -7.04 18.09
CA TRP A 165 -11.32 -6.35 17.44
C TRP A 165 -12.41 -7.33 17.04
N LEU A 166 -13.50 -7.34 17.79
CA LEU A 166 -14.62 -8.25 17.58
C LEU A 166 -15.65 -7.65 16.63
N TYR A 167 -16.07 -8.42 15.64
CA TYR A 167 -17.11 -8.01 14.70
C TYR A 167 -18.46 -7.82 15.42
N ASN A 168 -19.09 -6.67 15.23
CA ASN A 168 -20.33 -6.29 15.90
C ASN A 168 -21.60 -6.87 15.23
N GLY A 169 -21.50 -7.44 14.03
CA GLY A 169 -22.69 -7.73 13.21
C GLY A 169 -23.14 -6.54 12.36
N GLY A 170 -24.23 -6.73 11.61
CA GLY A 170 -24.95 -5.65 10.92
C GLY A 170 -24.36 -5.14 9.61
N TYR A 171 -23.08 -5.41 9.29
CA TYR A 171 -22.49 -4.95 8.03
C TYR A 171 -23.20 -5.53 6.80
N TRP A 172 -23.54 -6.82 6.89
CA TRP A 172 -24.16 -7.58 5.81
C TRP A 172 -25.67 -7.32 5.66
N ASP A 173 -26.30 -6.67 6.63
CA ASP A 173 -27.73 -6.28 6.58
C ASP A 173 -27.98 -5.12 5.61
N ARG A 174 -26.91 -4.51 5.08
CA ARG A 174 -26.92 -3.40 4.11
C ARG A 174 -27.64 -2.13 4.59
N ASN A 175 -27.83 -2.00 5.90
CA ASN A 175 -28.36 -0.78 6.49
C ASN A 175 -27.24 0.23 6.78
N TYR A 176 -26.99 1.10 5.80
CA TYR A 176 -25.91 2.09 5.82
C TYR A 176 -26.37 3.49 6.25
N THR A 177 -27.39 3.58 7.10
CA THR A 177 -27.81 4.86 7.72
C THR A 177 -26.70 5.41 8.61
N HIS A 178 -26.48 6.73 8.60
CA HIS A 178 -25.48 7.40 9.46
C HIS A 178 -24.03 6.91 9.26
N ILE A 179 -23.67 6.49 8.05
CA ILE A 179 -22.27 6.19 7.71
C ILE A 179 -21.49 7.50 7.57
N PRO A 180 -20.25 7.59 8.09
CA PRO A 180 -19.42 8.77 7.92
C PRO A 180 -19.08 8.98 6.45
N ASP A 181 -19.17 10.24 6.01
CA ASP A 181 -18.68 10.66 4.70
C ASP A 181 -17.16 10.90 4.77
N ILE A 182 -16.40 9.98 4.18
CA ILE A 182 -14.94 9.95 4.24
C ILE A 182 -14.26 10.18 2.89
N PHE A 183 -15.02 10.25 1.80
CA PHE A 183 -14.50 10.46 0.45
C PHE A 183 -14.77 11.86 -0.08
#